data_AF-H9Z3T9-F1
#
_entry.id   AF-H9Z3T9-F1
#
_cell.length_a   1.000
_cell.length_b   1.000
_cell.length_c   1.000
_cell.angle_alpha   90.00
_cell.angle_beta   90.00
_cell.angle_gamma   90.00
#
_symmetry.space_group_name_H-M   'P 1'
#
loop_
_entity.id
_entity.type
_entity.pdbx_description
1 polymer ?
#
loop_
_entity_poly.entity_id
_entity_poly.type
_entity_poly.pdbx_seq_one_letter_code
_entity_poly.pdbx_strand_id
1 'polypeptide(L)'
;MAAWSPAAAAPLLRRIRGLPLHHRMFATQTEGELRVTQILKEKFPQATAIKVTDISGGCGAMYEIKIESEEFKEKRTVQQHQMVNQALKEEIKEMHGLRIFTSVPKR
;
A
#
# COMPACT_ATOMS: atom_id res chain seq x y z
N MET A 1 21.46 69.22 -4.18
CA MET A 1 21.93 69.26 -2.78
C MET A 1 21.05 68.33 -1.95
N ALA A 2 21.61 67.24 -1.44
CA ALA A 2 21.15 66.40 -0.30
C ALA A 2 21.91 65.07 -0.44
N ALA A 3 23.12 64.98 0.11
CA ALA A 3 23.43 64.59 1.49
C ALA A 3 23.48 63.06 1.63
N TRP A 4 24.73 62.58 1.58
CA TRP A 4 25.24 61.28 1.97
C TRP A 4 25.01 61.06 3.49
N SER A 5 24.66 59.85 3.91
CA SER A 5 25.51 59.05 4.82
C SER A 5 24.91 57.68 5.18
N PRO A 6 25.75 56.66 5.45
CA PRO A 6 25.37 55.26 5.65
C PRO A 6 25.43 54.83 7.14
N ALA A 7 24.64 53.81 7.51
CA ALA A 7 24.79 53.02 8.74
C ALA A 7 24.26 51.60 8.45
N ALA A 8 25.12 50.59 8.25
CA ALA A 8 25.79 49.77 9.26
C ALA A 8 24.90 48.66 9.89
N ALA A 9 25.27 47.42 9.55
CA ALA A 9 25.27 46.19 10.36
C ALA A 9 23.96 45.58 10.90
N ALA A 10 23.64 44.35 10.44
CA ALA A 10 23.93 43.10 11.17
C ALA A 10 23.31 41.88 10.46
N PRO A 11 23.99 40.71 10.41
CA PRO A 11 23.44 39.49 9.84
C PRO A 11 22.62 38.75 10.91
N LEU A 12 21.31 38.58 10.67
CA LEU A 12 20.48 37.71 11.50
C LEU A 12 20.49 36.29 10.92
N LEU A 13 21.43 35.48 11.43
CA LEU A 13 21.29 34.03 11.42
C LEU A 13 20.06 33.63 12.24
N ARG A 14 19.06 33.08 11.57
CA ARG A 14 18.00 32.21 12.12
C ARG A 14 17.21 31.71 10.91
N ARG A 15 16.89 30.44 10.72
CA ARG A 15 16.72 29.33 11.64
C ARG A 15 16.56 28.09 10.76
N ILE A 16 17.25 27.00 11.08
CA ILE A 16 17.02 25.68 10.48
C ILE A 16 15.55 25.28 10.73
N ARG A 17 14.81 25.00 9.67
CA ARG A 17 13.54 24.24 9.66
C ARG A 17 13.53 23.50 8.32
N GLY A 18 14.12 22.32 8.23
CA GLY A 18 13.51 21.09 8.72
C GLY A 18 13.01 20.35 7.48
N LEU A 19 13.85 19.46 6.95
CA LEU A 19 13.45 18.48 5.94
C LEU A 19 12.18 17.79 6.44
N PRO A 20 11.12 17.60 5.62
CA PRO A 20 10.08 16.67 6.00
C PRO A 20 10.74 15.30 6.03
N LEU A 21 11.07 14.85 7.24
CA LEU A 21 11.20 13.44 7.53
C LEU A 21 9.87 12.84 7.09
N HIS A 22 9.84 12.22 5.91
CA HIS A 22 8.82 11.25 5.58
C HIS A 22 8.92 10.22 6.68
N HIS A 23 8.09 10.39 7.70
CA HIS A 23 7.90 9.43 8.76
C HIS A 23 7.48 8.17 7.99
N ARG A 24 8.42 7.23 7.82
CA ARG A 24 8.09 5.85 7.52
C ARG A 24 7.25 5.40 8.70
N MET A 25 5.96 5.70 8.64
CA MET A 25 4.97 5.07 9.49
C MET A 25 5.14 3.59 9.20
N PHE A 26 5.72 2.87 10.15
CA PHE A 26 5.63 1.43 10.18
C PHE A 26 4.13 1.13 10.14
N ALA A 27 3.65 0.63 9.01
CA ALA A 27 2.26 0.24 8.87
C ALA A 27 1.99 -0.84 9.92
N THR A 28 1.26 -0.48 10.98
CA THR A 28 0.68 -1.46 11.89
C THR A 28 -0.27 -2.32 11.07
N GLN A 29 -0.01 -3.62 11.05
CA GLN A 29 -0.82 -4.56 10.31
C GLN A 29 -2.29 -4.40 10.73
N THR A 30 -3.19 -4.11 9.79
CA THR A 30 -4.59 -3.88 10.13
C THR A 30 -5.31 -5.21 10.33
N GLU A 31 -6.38 -5.21 11.14
CA GLU A 31 -7.22 -6.40 11.30
C GLU A 31 -7.78 -6.88 9.95
N GLY A 32 -8.08 -5.95 9.04
CA GLY A 32 -8.54 -6.27 7.69
C GLY A 32 -7.50 -7.02 6.86
N GLU A 33 -6.21 -6.65 6.94
CA GLU A 33 -5.15 -7.41 6.25
C GLU A 33 -5.10 -8.86 6.72
N LEU A 34 -5.24 -9.08 8.03
CA LEU A 34 -5.25 -10.42 8.62
C LEU A 34 -6.45 -11.23 8.14
N ARG A 35 -7.66 -10.64 8.17
CA ARG A 35 -8.88 -11.30 7.67
C ARG A 35 -8.78 -11.68 6.20
N VAL A 36 -8.40 -10.72 5.34
CA VAL A 36 -8.23 -10.95 3.89
C VAL A 36 -7.19 -12.04 3.64
N THR A 37 -6.08 -12.03 4.38
CA THR A 37 -5.04 -13.06 4.25
C THR A 37 -5.55 -14.45 4.60
N GLN A 38 -6.37 -14.61 5.66
CA GLN A 38 -6.93 -15.91 6.04
C GLN A 38 -7.88 -16.45 4.97
N ILE A 39 -8.81 -15.62 4.49
CA ILE A 39 -9.76 -16.00 3.43
C ILE A 39 -9.00 -16.44 2.17
N LEU A 40 -7.97 -15.71 1.76
CA LEU A 40 -7.16 -16.08 0.60
C LEU A 40 -6.42 -17.40 0.79
N LYS A 41 -5.90 -17.68 1.99
CA LYS A 41 -5.25 -18.96 2.29
C LYS A 41 -6.23 -20.14 2.21
N GLU A 42 -7.46 -19.95 2.67
CA GLU A 42 -8.51 -20.97 2.60
C GLU A 42 -8.98 -21.21 1.15
N LYS A 43 -9.10 -20.15 0.35
CA LYS A 43 -9.60 -20.22 -1.03
C LYS A 43 -8.54 -20.67 -2.03
N PHE A 44 -7.26 -20.41 -1.76
CA PHE A 44 -6.14 -20.77 -2.62
C PHE A 44 -5.13 -21.66 -1.86
N PRO A 45 -5.47 -22.92 -1.57
CA PRO A 45 -4.61 -23.82 -0.79
C PRO A 45 -3.30 -24.17 -1.51
N GLN A 46 -3.23 -24.02 -2.84
CA GLN A 46 -1.98 -24.24 -3.60
C GLN A 46 -1.17 -22.96 -3.80
N ALA A 47 -1.53 -21.87 -3.11
CA ALA A 47 -0.75 -20.65 -3.14
C ALA A 47 0.60 -20.86 -2.45
N THR A 48 1.66 -20.53 -3.17
CA THR A 48 3.04 -20.54 -2.67
C THR A 48 3.37 -19.26 -1.90
N ALA A 49 2.79 -18.13 -2.31
CA ALA A 49 2.93 -16.86 -1.62
C ALA A 49 1.62 -16.07 -1.64
N ILE A 50 1.25 -15.52 -0.48
CA ILE A 50 0.14 -14.59 -0.34
C ILE A 50 0.65 -13.40 0.47
N LYS A 51 0.54 -12.20 -0.11
CA LYS A 51 0.87 -10.95 0.56
C LYS A 51 -0.28 -9.97 0.40
N VAL A 52 -0.77 -9.48 1.53
CA VAL A 52 -1.76 -8.41 1.61
C VAL A 52 -1.08 -7.21 2.25
N THR A 53 -1.33 -6.01 1.73
CA THR A 53 -0.75 -4.76 2.25
C THR A 53 -1.77 -3.64 2.16
N ASP A 54 -2.02 -2.95 3.27
CA ASP A 54 -2.84 -1.76 3.36
C ASP A 54 -2.10 -0.58 2.73
N ILE A 55 -2.72 -0.03 1.69
CA ILE A 55 -2.22 1.15 0.97
C ILE A 55 -3.05 2.39 1.29
N SER A 56 -3.99 2.30 2.23
CA SER A 56 -4.80 3.42 2.71
C SER A 56 -4.20 4.17 3.92
N GLY A 57 -3.06 3.70 4.44
CA GLY A 57 -2.37 4.35 5.56
C GLY A 57 -3.00 4.05 6.93
N GLY A 58 -3.62 2.88 7.10
CA GLY A 58 -4.20 2.43 8.37
C GLY A 58 -5.72 2.61 8.48
N CYS A 59 -6.38 3.13 7.45
CA CYS A 59 -7.85 3.26 7.42
C CYS A 59 -8.55 1.96 7.00
N GLY A 60 -7.82 1.02 6.38
CA GLY A 60 -8.37 -0.22 5.87
C GLY A 60 -9.30 -0.07 4.65
N ALA A 61 -9.25 1.07 3.95
CA ALA A 61 -10.13 1.36 2.82
C ALA A 61 -9.61 0.77 1.50
N MET A 62 -8.30 0.52 1.38
CA MET A 62 -7.68 -0.03 0.17
C MET A 62 -6.55 -1.01 0.50
N TYR A 63 -6.59 -2.19 -0.13
CA TYR A 63 -5.53 -3.19 -0.02
C TYR A 63 -4.91 -3.52 -1.36
N GLU A 64 -3.61 -3.79 -1.34
CA GLU A 64 -2.86 -4.43 -2.40
C GLU A 64 -2.66 -5.90 -2.06
N ILE A 65 -3.03 -6.78 -2.99
CA ILE A 65 -3.03 -8.23 -2.84
C ILE A 65 -2.13 -8.81 -3.92
N LYS A 66 -1.14 -9.60 -3.49
CA LYS A 66 -0.23 -10.36 -4.36
C LYS A 66 -0.38 -11.83 -4.03
N ILE A 67 -0.78 -12.62 -5.02
CA ILE A 67 -0.97 -14.06 -4.86
C ILE A 67 -0.18 -14.77 -5.94
N GLU A 68 0.64 -15.72 -5.51
CA GLU A 68 1.38 -16.63 -6.36
C GLU A 68 0.85 -18.05 -6.14
N SER A 69 0.17 -18.63 -7.13
CA SER A 69 -0.47 -19.95 -7.00
C SER A 69 -0.36 -20.77 -8.29
N GLU A 70 -0.19 -22.09 -8.14
CA GLU A 70 -0.25 -23.03 -9.25
C GLU A 70 -1.67 -23.12 -9.86
N GLU A 71 -2.72 -22.77 -9.10
CA GLU A 71 -4.12 -22.75 -9.57
C GLU A 71 -4.38 -21.71 -10.68
N PHE A 72 -3.51 -20.72 -10.80
CA PHE A 72 -3.58 -19.71 -11.85
C PHE A 72 -2.98 -20.19 -13.18
N LYS A 73 -2.35 -21.37 -13.20
CA LYS A 73 -1.87 -22.00 -14.42
C LYS A 73 -3.06 -22.21 -15.37
N GLU A 74 -2.86 -21.92 -16.65
CA GLU A 74 -3.89 -22.02 -17.70
C GLU A 74 -5.08 -21.05 -17.59
N LYS A 75 -5.10 -20.14 -16.60
CA LYS A 75 -6.11 -19.07 -16.50
C LYS A 75 -5.60 -17.77 -17.10
N ARG A 76 -6.48 -17.03 -17.77
CA ARG A 76 -6.18 -15.65 -18.21
C ARG A 76 -6.17 -14.71 -17.00
N THR A 77 -5.42 -13.61 -17.06
CA THR A 77 -5.33 -12.61 -15.98
C THR A 77 -6.70 -12.14 -15.48
N VAL A 78 -7.65 -11.90 -16.39
CA VAL A 78 -9.03 -11.50 -16.01
C VAL A 78 -9.72 -12.60 -15.18
N GLN A 79 -9.56 -13.87 -15.54
CA GLN A 79 -10.13 -14.99 -14.78
C GLN A 79 -9.46 -15.13 -13.42
N GLN A 80 -8.14 -14.96 -13.34
CA GLN A 80 -7.41 -14.98 -12.07
C GLN A 80 -7.94 -13.87 -11.14
N HIS A 81 -8.07 -12.64 -11.64
CA HIS A 81 -8.64 -11.54 -10.87
C HIS A 81 -10.10 -11.79 -10.47
N GLN A 82 -10.91 -12.41 -11.34
CA GLN A 82 -12.28 -12.82 -11.01
C GLN A 82 -12.31 -13.84 -9.87
N MET A 83 -11.42 -14.83 -9.86
CA MET A 83 -11.32 -15.82 -8.77
C MET A 83 -11.00 -15.12 -7.44
N VAL A 84 -10.05 -14.18 -7.44
CA VAL A 84 -9.69 -13.42 -6.23
C VAL A 84 -10.84 -12.51 -5.78
N ASN A 85 -11.51 -11.82 -6.71
CA ASN A 85 -12.68 -11.00 -6.40
C ASN A 85 -13.84 -11.84 -5.84
N GLN A 86 -14.03 -13.06 -6.33
CA GLN A 86 -15.06 -13.97 -5.81
C GLN A 86 -14.72 -14.45 -4.40
N ALA A 87 -13.46 -14.79 -4.14
CA ALA A 87 -12.99 -15.16 -2.80
C ALA A 87 -13.24 -14.06 -1.76
N LEU A 88 -13.10 -12.80 -2.17
CA LEU A 88 -13.20 -11.63 -1.28
C LEU A 88 -14.51 -10.87 -1.40
N LYS A 89 -15.49 -11.36 -2.17
CA LYS A 89 -16.72 -10.63 -2.50
C LYS A 89 -17.49 -10.15 -1.27
N GLU A 90 -17.47 -10.92 -0.19
CA GLU A 90 -18.16 -10.60 1.05
C GLU A 90 -17.43 -9.52 1.86
N GLU A 91 -16.09 -9.60 1.95
CA GLU A 91 -15.25 -8.63 2.66
C GLU A 91 -15.11 -7.30 1.89
N ILE A 92 -15.07 -7.34 0.54
CA ILE A 92 -14.92 -6.15 -0.31
C ILE A 92 -16.09 -5.17 -0.19
N LYS A 93 -17.28 -5.61 0.27
CA LYS A 93 -18.45 -4.70 0.37
C LYS A 93 -18.20 -3.50 1.27
N GLU A 94 -17.28 -3.64 2.23
CA GLU A 94 -16.91 -2.57 3.16
C GLU A 94 -15.70 -1.76 2.68
N MET A 95 -15.05 -2.18 1.59
CA MET A 95 -13.80 -1.62 1.10
C MET A 95 -14.01 -0.70 -0.11
N HIS A 96 -13.21 0.38 -0.20
CA HIS A 96 -13.27 1.32 -1.32
C HIS A 96 -12.60 0.77 -2.59
N GLY A 97 -11.59 -0.10 -2.46
CA GLY A 97 -10.88 -0.62 -3.63
C GLY A 97 -9.82 -1.68 -3.33
N LEU A 98 -9.44 -2.40 -4.38
CA LEU A 98 -8.42 -3.44 -4.36
C LEU A 98 -7.46 -3.30 -5.52
N ARG A 99 -6.18 -3.58 -5.28
CA ARG A 99 -5.19 -3.85 -6.33
C ARG A 99 -4.80 -5.31 -6.27
N ILE A 100 -5.03 -6.03 -7.34
CA ILE A 100 -4.79 -7.48 -7.42
C ILE A 100 -3.63 -7.74 -8.38
N PHE A 101 -2.66 -8.49 -7.91
CA PHE A 101 -1.58 -9.03 -8.70
C PHE A 101 -1.57 -10.54 -8.55
N THR A 102 -1.69 -11.25 -9.67
CA THR A 102 -1.64 -12.71 -9.71
C THR A 102 -0.46 -13.16 -10.55
N SER A 103 0.26 -14.15 -10.05
CA SER A 103 1.36 -14.79 -10.76
C SER A 103 1.31 -16.31 -10.58
N VAL A 104 1.86 -17.03 -11.56
CA VAL A 104 2.09 -18.47 -11.45
C VAL A 104 3.56 -18.66 -11.05
N PRO A 105 3.86 -19.48 -10.04
CA PRO A 105 5.24 -19.73 -9.65
C PRO A 105 6.00 -20.38 -10.80
N LYS A 106 7.11 -19.75 -11.19
CA LYS A 106 8.04 -20.30 -12.18
C LYS A 106 9.00 -21.22 -11.44
N ARG A 107 8.68 -22.52 -11.43
CA ARG A 107 9.65 -23.57 -11.08
C ARG A 107 10.52 -23.89 -12.28
#